data_AF-A0A834W4F5-F1
#
_entry.id   AF-A0A834W4F5-F1
#
_cell.length_a   1.000
_cell.length_b   1.000
_cell.length_c   1.000
_cell.angle_alpha   90.00
_cell.angle_beta   90.00
_cell.angle_gamma   90.00
#
_symmetry.space_group_name_H-M   'P 1'
#
loop_
_entity.id
_entity.type
_entity.pdbx_description
1 polymer ?
#
loop_
_entity_poly.entity_id
_entity_poly.type
_entity_poly.pdbx_seq_one_letter_code
_entity_poly.pdbx_strand_id
1 'polypeptide(L)'
;MAAKDEGQQVKLLPSTNDDHGGVIVEMDEPMDSTSFISILRASLAHWKALEGFWYHHAEPKYLMLVYWIPESSNTIPANATHRVGVGGFVINDKQEVLVVQEKSGLLGGTGVWKFPTGVVDQGEDISAAAVREVKEETGVSNLLNVHSEFVEVLAFR
;
A
#
# COMPACT_ATOMS: atom_id res chain seq x y z
N MET A 1 -33.70 35.62 -35.48
CA MET A 1 -32.27 35.22 -35.63
C MET A 1 -31.86 34.65 -34.29
N ALA A 2 -31.95 33.32 -34.14
CA ALA A 2 -31.61 32.65 -32.89
C ALA A 2 -30.08 32.51 -32.84
N ALA A 3 -29.45 33.14 -31.85
CA ALA A 3 -28.04 32.92 -31.57
C ALA A 3 -27.88 31.48 -31.07
N LYS A 4 -27.03 30.70 -31.73
CA LYS A 4 -26.60 29.39 -31.24
C LYS A 4 -25.77 29.64 -29.99
N ASP A 5 -26.25 29.10 -28.88
CA ASP A 5 -25.47 28.99 -27.64
C ASP A 5 -24.41 27.91 -27.89
N GLU A 6 -23.21 28.34 -28.29
CA GLU A 6 -22.05 27.46 -28.39
C GLU A 6 -21.61 27.13 -26.97
N GLY A 7 -22.12 26.02 -26.46
CA GLY A 7 -21.81 25.52 -25.12
C GLY A 7 -20.31 25.46 -24.89
N GLN A 8 -19.83 26.29 -23.97
CA GLN A 8 -18.44 26.32 -23.59
C GLN A 8 -18.07 24.96 -22.99
N GLN A 9 -17.31 24.17 -23.75
CA GLN A 9 -16.91 22.83 -23.35
C GLN A 9 -15.99 22.97 -22.12
N VAL A 10 -16.53 22.65 -20.94
CA VAL A 10 -15.79 22.73 -19.69
C VAL A 10 -14.64 21.74 -19.77
N LYS A 11 -13.40 22.22 -19.73
CA LYS A 11 -12.22 21.36 -19.64
C LYS A 11 -12.22 20.71 -18.26
N LEU A 12 -12.44 19.40 -18.21
CA LEU A 12 -12.37 18.60 -17.00
C LEU A 12 -10.98 17.96 -16.87
N LEU A 13 -10.61 17.56 -15.65
CA LEU A 13 -9.45 16.73 -15.42
C LEU A 13 -9.66 15.36 -16.11
N PRO A 14 -8.61 14.80 -16.73
CA PRO A 14 -8.68 13.44 -17.24
C PRO A 14 -9.04 12.51 -16.07
N SER A 15 -10.07 11.69 -16.29
CA SER A 15 -10.59 10.83 -15.24
C SER A 15 -11.18 9.55 -15.80
N THR A 16 -11.17 8.53 -14.96
CA THR A 16 -11.83 7.25 -15.19
C THR A 16 -12.78 6.99 -14.04
N ASN A 17 -13.88 6.28 -14.30
CA ASN A 17 -14.74 5.81 -13.23
C ASN A 17 -14.22 4.45 -12.75
N ASP A 18 -14.22 4.23 -11.45
CA ASP A 18 -14.05 2.89 -10.89
C ASP A 18 -15.37 2.09 -10.98
N ASP A 19 -15.30 0.80 -10.65
CA ASP A 19 -16.45 -0.12 -10.66
C ASP A 19 -17.50 0.21 -9.59
N HIS A 20 -17.24 1.19 -8.72
CA HIS A 20 -18.08 1.61 -7.62
C HIS A 20 -18.69 3.01 -7.81
N GLY A 21 -18.51 3.61 -8.99
CA GLY A 21 -19.02 4.95 -9.31
C GLY A 21 -18.19 6.08 -8.70
N GLY A 22 -17.00 5.78 -8.19
CA GLY A 22 -15.97 6.76 -7.87
C GLY A 22 -15.30 7.31 -9.12
N VAL A 23 -14.74 8.51 -9.01
CA VAL A 23 -13.99 9.17 -10.09
C VAL A 23 -12.52 9.19 -9.71
N ILE A 24 -11.67 8.56 -10.52
CA ILE A 24 -10.21 8.55 -10.38
C ILE A 24 -9.65 9.59 -11.33
N VAL A 25 -8.86 10.52 -10.80
CA VAL A 25 -8.12 11.50 -11.60
C VAL A 25 -6.63 11.14 -11.53
N GLU A 26 -6.06 10.78 -12.67
CA GLU A 26 -4.62 10.58 -12.81
C GLU A 26 -3.99 11.81 -13.46
N MET A 27 -2.97 12.37 -12.83
CA MET A 27 -2.20 13.49 -13.38
C MET A 27 -0.85 12.98 -13.86
N ASP A 28 -0.75 12.74 -15.16
CA ASP A 28 0.45 12.27 -15.85
C ASP A 28 1.27 13.42 -16.46
N GLU A 29 0.60 14.45 -16.95
CA GLU A 29 1.22 15.61 -17.58
C GLU A 29 1.47 16.77 -16.59
N PRO A 30 2.66 17.41 -16.62
CA PRO A 30 2.95 18.58 -15.81
C PRO A 30 1.94 19.71 -16.04
N MET A 31 1.38 20.24 -14.95
CA MET A 31 0.43 21.34 -14.99
C MET A 31 0.85 22.42 -14.00
N ASP A 32 0.74 23.69 -14.40
CA ASP A 32 0.95 24.79 -13.46
C ASP A 32 -0.17 24.81 -12.41
N SER A 33 0.15 25.28 -11.20
CA SER A 33 -0.76 25.25 -10.07
C SER A 33 -2.05 26.05 -10.29
N THR A 34 -2.00 27.13 -11.09
CA THR A 34 -3.17 27.99 -11.32
C THR A 34 -4.14 27.34 -12.29
N SER A 35 -3.63 26.75 -13.36
CA SER A 35 -4.41 25.92 -14.28
C SER A 35 -5.00 24.71 -13.57
N PHE A 36 -4.22 24.03 -12.74
CA PHE A 36 -4.70 22.88 -11.96
C PHE A 36 -5.89 23.26 -11.06
N ILE A 37 -5.75 24.32 -10.26
CA ILE A 37 -6.85 24.77 -9.38
C ILE A 37 -8.09 25.14 -10.19
N SER A 38 -7.93 25.77 -11.35
CA SER A 38 -9.04 26.18 -12.21
C SER A 38 -9.78 24.98 -12.81
N ILE A 39 -9.05 24.01 -13.36
CA ILE A 39 -9.61 22.80 -13.97
C ILE A 39 -10.18 21.87 -12.90
N LEU A 40 -9.51 21.71 -11.76
CA LEU A 40 -10.02 20.95 -10.62
C LEU A 40 -11.34 21.53 -10.12
N ARG A 41 -11.44 22.86 -9.95
CA ARG A 41 -12.69 23.49 -9.53
C ARG A 41 -13.83 23.24 -10.51
N ALA A 42 -13.56 23.34 -11.80
CA ALA A 42 -14.53 23.05 -12.85
C ALA A 42 -14.95 21.57 -12.83
N SER A 43 -13.99 20.67 -12.62
CA SER A 43 -14.21 19.23 -12.52
C SER A 43 -15.04 18.85 -11.29
N LEU A 44 -14.73 19.43 -10.14
CA LEU A 44 -15.49 19.25 -8.91
C LEU A 44 -16.88 19.90 -8.95
N ALA A 45 -17.04 21.05 -9.62
CA ALA A 45 -18.37 21.62 -9.86
C ALA A 45 -19.21 20.69 -10.76
N HIS A 46 -18.57 20.05 -11.74
CA HIS A 46 -19.19 19.02 -12.57
C HIS A 46 -19.51 17.74 -11.77
N TRP A 47 -18.64 17.34 -10.82
CA TRP A 47 -18.79 16.15 -9.98
C TRP A 47 -19.51 16.39 -8.63
N LYS A 48 -19.96 17.63 -8.38
CA LYS A 48 -20.51 18.19 -7.12
C LYS A 48 -19.50 18.37 -5.95
N ALA A 49 -19.23 19.65 -5.68
CA ALA A 49 -18.71 20.29 -4.45
C ALA A 49 -17.21 20.15 -4.11
N LEU A 50 -16.65 21.28 -3.64
CA LEU A 50 -15.21 21.59 -3.52
C LEU A 50 -14.67 21.54 -2.09
N GLU A 51 -15.50 21.19 -1.11
CA GLU A 51 -15.10 21.18 0.29
C GLU A 51 -15.21 19.76 0.84
N GLY A 52 -14.06 19.21 1.26
CA GLY A 52 -14.02 17.97 2.02
C GLY A 52 -13.08 16.89 1.50
N PHE A 53 -12.20 17.14 0.53
CA PHE A 53 -11.13 16.17 0.23
C PHE A 53 -10.24 15.96 1.47
N TRP A 54 -9.93 14.71 1.78
CA TRP A 54 -8.94 14.36 2.80
C TRP A 54 -7.86 13.44 2.21
N TYR A 55 -6.70 13.43 2.86
CA TYR A 55 -5.60 12.53 2.51
C TYR A 55 -6.01 11.08 2.81
N HIS A 56 -5.86 10.19 1.83
CA HIS A 56 -6.04 8.76 2.04
C HIS A 56 -4.69 8.08 2.27
N HIS A 57 -3.82 8.08 1.27
CA HIS A 57 -2.49 7.50 1.37
C HIS A 57 -1.54 8.20 0.40
N ALA A 58 -0.26 7.90 0.51
CA ALA A 58 0.76 8.36 -0.41
C ALA A 58 1.66 7.20 -0.78
N GLU A 59 2.07 7.17 -2.04
CA GLU A 59 3.12 6.31 -2.56
C GLU A 59 4.33 7.18 -2.91
N PRO A 60 5.53 6.60 -3.13
CA PRO A 60 6.72 7.39 -3.45
C PRO A 60 6.55 8.33 -4.65
N LYS A 61 5.61 8.03 -5.56
CA LYS A 61 5.38 8.78 -6.81
C LYS A 61 4.11 9.62 -6.82
N TYR A 62 3.19 9.45 -5.87
CA TYR A 62 1.92 10.17 -5.90
C TYR A 62 1.28 10.29 -4.51
N LEU A 63 0.36 11.24 -4.39
CA LEU A 63 -0.49 11.43 -3.23
C LEU A 63 -1.95 11.16 -3.61
N MET A 64 -2.66 10.36 -2.82
CA MET A 64 -4.07 10.08 -3.00
C MET A 64 -4.93 10.95 -2.07
N LEU A 65 -5.83 11.72 -2.65
CA LEU A 65 -6.89 12.44 -1.95
C LEU A 65 -8.24 11.84 -2.35
N VAL A 66 -9.16 11.73 -1.39
CA VAL A 66 -10.49 11.17 -1.65
C VAL A 66 -11.58 12.09 -1.13
N TYR A 67 -12.75 12.02 -1.75
CA TYR A 67 -13.95 12.71 -1.34
C TYR A 67 -15.17 11.81 -1.58
N TRP A 68 -15.99 11.62 -0.55
CA TRP A 68 -17.23 10.84 -0.66
C TRP A 68 -18.36 11.75 -1.13
N ILE A 69 -18.72 11.63 -2.41
CA ILE A 69 -19.74 12.45 -3.08
C ILE A 69 -21.18 12.10 -2.63
N PRO A 70 -21.56 10.82 -2.41
CA PRO A 70 -22.92 10.48 -2.01
C PRO A 70 -23.30 11.04 -0.63
N GLU A 71 -24.59 11.38 -0.45
CA GLU A 71 -25.14 11.79 0.85
C GLU A 71 -25.26 10.62 1.86
N SER A 72 -24.97 9.39 1.42
CA SER A 72 -24.97 8.19 2.28
C SER A 72 -23.75 8.15 3.21
N SER A 73 -23.74 7.21 4.16
CA SER A 73 -22.54 6.93 4.96
C SER A 73 -21.33 6.62 4.06
N ASN A 74 -20.18 7.21 4.38
CA ASN A 74 -18.93 6.96 3.69
C ASN A 74 -18.50 5.49 3.86
N THR A 75 -18.33 4.77 2.76
CA THR A 75 -17.87 3.38 2.75
C THR A 75 -16.44 3.21 2.24
N ILE A 76 -15.72 4.31 1.98
CA ILE A 76 -14.29 4.25 1.65
C ILE A 76 -13.55 3.68 2.87
N PRO A 77 -12.83 2.55 2.73
CA PRO A 77 -12.04 2.00 3.83
C PRO A 77 -11.02 3.01 4.35
N ALA A 78 -10.65 2.94 5.62
CA ALA A 78 -9.48 3.68 6.08
C ALA A 78 -8.21 3.18 5.36
N ASN A 79 -7.21 4.05 5.26
CA ASN A 79 -5.90 3.68 4.73
C ASN A 79 -5.21 2.60 5.59
N ALA A 80 -4.20 1.94 5.04
CA ALA A 80 -3.45 0.92 5.75
C ALA A 80 -2.77 1.52 7.00
N THR A 81 -3.26 1.13 8.18
CA THR A 81 -2.79 1.66 9.48
C THR A 81 -1.74 0.79 10.15
N HIS A 82 -1.63 -0.48 9.75
CA HIS A 82 -0.80 -1.47 10.44
C HIS A 82 0.34 -1.93 9.55
N ARG A 83 1.51 -2.16 10.16
CA ARG A 83 2.57 -2.98 9.57
C ARG A 83 2.35 -4.42 10.01
N VAL A 84 2.44 -5.35 9.07
CA VAL A 84 2.36 -6.77 9.36
C VAL A 84 3.77 -7.29 9.58
N GLY A 85 4.03 -7.84 10.78
CA GLY A 85 5.28 -8.51 11.10
C GLY A 85 5.16 -10.02 10.90
N VAL A 86 6.25 -10.66 10.49
CA VAL A 86 6.34 -12.12 10.34
C VAL A 86 7.54 -12.67 11.11
N GLY A 87 7.39 -13.89 11.62
CA GLY A 87 8.47 -14.65 12.26
C GLY A 87 8.52 -16.07 11.71
N GLY A 88 9.71 -16.54 11.34
CA GLY A 88 9.93 -17.86 10.77
C GLY A 88 10.24 -18.91 11.85
N PHE A 89 9.39 -19.92 11.99
CA PHE A 89 9.68 -21.09 12.82
C PHE A 89 10.15 -22.24 11.93
N VAL A 90 11.45 -22.54 11.94
CA VAL A 90 12.05 -23.57 11.07
C VAL A 90 12.62 -24.68 11.92
N ILE A 91 12.20 -25.91 11.62
CA ILE A 91 12.64 -27.12 12.32
C ILE A 91 13.31 -28.08 11.32
N ASN A 92 14.36 -28.76 11.76
CA ASN A 92 15.01 -29.82 10.97
C ASN A 92 14.54 -31.22 11.40
N ASP A 93 14.97 -32.26 10.68
CA ASP A 93 14.62 -33.66 10.97
C ASP A 93 15.06 -34.16 12.36
N LYS A 94 15.97 -33.42 13.02
CA LYS A 94 16.46 -33.71 14.38
C LYS A 94 15.68 -32.98 15.46
N GLN A 95 14.60 -32.29 15.10
CA GLN A 95 13.81 -31.43 16.00
C GLN A 95 14.58 -30.24 16.58
N GLU A 96 15.59 -29.75 15.86
CA GLU A 96 16.31 -28.53 16.22
C GLU A 96 15.67 -27.33 15.52
N VAL A 97 15.63 -26.17 16.19
CA VAL A 97 15.00 -24.95 15.68
C VAL A 97 16.04 -23.94 15.23
N LEU A 98 15.83 -23.34 14.05
CA LEU A 98 16.66 -22.26 13.55
C LEU A 98 16.41 -20.98 14.35
N VAL A 99 17.50 -20.40 14.85
CA VAL A 99 17.50 -19.13 15.55
C VAL A 99 18.66 -18.27 15.06
N VAL A 100 18.48 -16.96 15.18
CA VAL A 100 19.48 -15.96 14.81
C VAL A 100 19.82 -15.07 16.00
N GLN A 101 21.00 -14.46 15.91
CA GLN A 101 21.43 -13.40 16.82
C GLN A 101 21.81 -12.18 15.98
N GLU A 102 21.24 -11.03 16.31
CA GLU A 102 21.54 -9.77 15.64
C GLU A 102 23.01 -9.36 15.84
N LYS A 103 23.68 -8.95 14.77
CA LYS A 103 25.04 -8.40 14.83
C LYS A 103 25.06 -6.92 15.22
N SER A 104 23.98 -6.20 14.94
CA SER A 104 23.79 -4.78 15.18
C SER A 104 22.31 -4.49 15.46
N GLY A 105 21.99 -3.30 15.98
CA GLY A 105 20.63 -2.96 16.40
C GLY A 105 20.42 -3.09 17.91
N LEU A 106 19.16 -3.07 18.35
CA LEU A 106 18.81 -3.05 19.77
C LEU A 106 19.26 -4.33 20.51
N LEU A 107 19.28 -5.47 19.82
CA LEU A 107 19.70 -6.75 20.40
C LEU A 107 21.15 -7.12 20.01
N GLY A 108 21.84 -6.26 19.26
CA GLY A 108 23.23 -6.46 18.87
C GLY A 108 24.16 -6.64 20.08
N GLY A 109 24.92 -7.74 20.12
CA GLY A 109 25.87 -8.02 21.20
C GLY A 109 25.26 -8.44 22.54
N THR A 110 23.93 -8.62 22.63
CA THR A 110 23.24 -9.01 23.87
C THR A 110 23.28 -10.51 24.17
N GLY A 111 23.63 -11.35 23.20
CA GLY A 111 23.56 -12.81 23.34
C GLY A 111 22.16 -13.40 23.16
N VAL A 112 21.16 -12.57 22.85
CA VAL A 112 19.76 -13.03 22.72
C VAL A 112 19.55 -13.76 21.39
N TRP A 113 19.03 -14.98 21.48
CA TRP A 113 18.58 -15.76 20.34
C TRP A 113 17.09 -15.52 20.09
N LYS A 114 16.73 -15.26 18.83
CA LYS A 114 15.34 -15.08 18.39
C LYS A 114 15.08 -15.89 17.12
N PHE A 115 13.81 -16.05 16.76
CA PHE A 115 13.46 -16.52 15.43
C PHE A 115 13.84 -15.47 14.37
N PRO A 116 14.08 -15.88 13.12
CA PRO A 116 14.15 -14.95 12.02
C PRO A 116 12.85 -14.15 11.92
N THR A 117 12.95 -12.83 11.78
CA THR A 117 11.77 -11.95 11.81
C THR A 117 11.94 -10.78 10.87
N GLY A 118 10.84 -10.33 10.29
CA GLY A 118 10.81 -9.03 9.63
C GLY A 118 9.41 -8.56 9.32
N VAL A 119 9.28 -7.77 8.26
CA VAL A 119 8.03 -7.06 7.92
C VAL A 119 7.58 -7.49 6.53
N VAL A 120 6.27 -7.69 6.39
CA VAL A 120 5.65 -7.95 5.09
C VAL A 120 5.60 -6.66 4.29
N ASP A 121 6.12 -6.70 3.08
CA ASP A 121 6.06 -5.56 2.17
C ASP A 121 4.65 -5.37 1.59
N GLN A 122 4.35 -4.16 1.11
CA GLN A 122 3.05 -3.86 0.53
C GLN A 122 2.79 -4.73 -0.71
N GLY A 123 1.69 -5.48 -0.69
CA GLY A 123 1.33 -6.42 -1.75
C GLY A 123 2.08 -7.76 -1.71
N GLU A 124 2.95 -7.96 -0.73
CA GLU A 124 3.64 -9.24 -0.51
C GLU A 124 2.74 -10.22 0.27
N ASP A 125 2.79 -11.50 -0.11
CA ASP A 125 2.11 -12.55 0.64
C ASP A 125 2.86 -12.86 1.94
N ILE A 126 2.13 -13.12 3.02
CA ILE A 126 2.70 -13.43 4.34
C ILE A 126 3.67 -14.63 4.28
N SER A 127 3.34 -15.65 3.48
CA SER A 127 4.20 -16.83 3.30
C SER A 127 5.50 -16.47 2.57
N ALA A 128 5.40 -15.63 1.54
CA ALA A 128 6.56 -15.17 0.77
C ALA A 128 7.49 -14.32 1.66
N ALA A 129 6.93 -13.42 2.47
CA ALA A 129 7.68 -12.61 3.43
C ALA A 129 8.41 -13.50 4.44
N ALA A 130 7.73 -14.50 5.03
CA ALA A 130 8.35 -15.41 5.99
C ALA A 130 9.56 -16.15 5.39
N VAL A 131 9.44 -16.65 4.16
CA VAL A 131 10.53 -17.33 3.45
C VAL A 131 11.68 -16.37 3.12
N ARG A 132 11.36 -15.15 2.67
CA ARG A 132 12.35 -14.10 2.38
C ARG A 132 13.15 -13.72 3.63
N GLU A 133 12.49 -13.45 4.75
CA GLU A 133 13.15 -13.03 6.00
C GLU A 133 14.08 -14.12 6.55
N VAL A 134 13.64 -15.38 6.55
CA VAL A 134 14.50 -16.51 6.92
C VAL A 134 15.73 -16.55 6.02
N LYS A 135 15.57 -16.39 4.71
CA LYS A 135 16.68 -16.42 3.76
C LYS A 135 17.64 -15.25 3.95
N GLU A 136 17.15 -14.04 4.14
CA GLU A 136 17.97 -12.83 4.29
C GLU A 136 18.80 -12.85 5.57
N GLU A 137 18.22 -13.29 6.69
CA GLU A 137 18.94 -13.29 7.97
C GLU A 137 19.90 -14.48 8.14
N THR A 138 19.64 -15.62 7.48
CA THR A 138 20.38 -16.88 7.72
C THR A 138 21.21 -17.35 6.54
N GLY A 139 20.90 -16.91 5.32
CA GLY A 139 21.55 -17.37 4.08
C GLY A 139 21.26 -18.83 3.70
N VAL A 140 20.29 -19.49 4.35
CA VAL A 140 20.06 -20.95 4.29
C VAL A 140 19.59 -21.46 2.91
N SER A 141 19.35 -20.61 1.91
CA SER A 141 18.93 -21.05 0.57
C SER A 141 20.00 -21.80 -0.25
N ASN A 142 21.29 -21.67 0.10
CA ASN A 142 22.39 -22.11 -0.78
C ASN A 142 23.17 -23.33 -0.28
N LEU A 143 22.95 -23.79 0.95
CA LEU A 143 23.85 -24.76 1.61
C LEU A 143 23.17 -26.04 2.11
N LEU A 144 21.85 -26.04 2.14
CA LEU A 144 21.04 -27.18 2.56
C LEU A 144 19.83 -27.20 1.62
N ASN A 145 19.37 -28.38 1.23
CA ASN A 145 18.12 -28.57 0.49
C ASN A 145 16.91 -28.20 1.36
N VAL A 146 16.89 -26.97 1.89
CA VAL A 146 15.75 -26.39 2.56
C VAL A 146 14.83 -25.93 1.44
N HIS A 147 13.99 -26.85 0.99
CA HIS A 147 12.67 -26.48 0.55
C HIS A 147 11.98 -25.90 1.79
N SER A 148 12.26 -24.64 2.15
CA SER A 148 11.43 -23.86 3.06
C SER A 148 10.14 -23.55 2.31
N GLU A 149 9.40 -24.61 2.01
CA GLU A 149 8.03 -24.52 1.60
C GLU A 149 7.28 -24.08 2.84
N PHE A 150 6.63 -22.93 2.73
CA PHE A 150 5.76 -22.47 3.78
C PHE A 150 4.74 -23.58 4.08
N VAL A 151 4.70 -24.02 5.34
CA VAL A 151 3.82 -25.12 5.74
C VAL A 151 2.46 -24.57 6.18
N GLU A 152 2.45 -23.69 7.18
CA GLU A 152 1.22 -23.15 7.76
C GLU A 152 1.46 -21.90 8.60
N VAL A 153 0.39 -21.15 8.88
CA VAL A 153 0.43 -20.12 9.92
C VAL A 153 0.07 -20.74 11.26
N LEU A 154 0.99 -20.68 12.22
CA LEU A 154 0.80 -21.25 13.56
C LEU A 154 0.04 -20.32 14.52
N ALA A 155 0.21 -19.00 14.37
CA ALA A 155 -0.41 -18.02 15.25
C ALA A 155 -0.48 -16.62 14.61
N PHE A 156 -1.46 -15.83 15.06
CA PHE A 156 -1.55 -14.39 14.83
C PHE A 156 -1.70 -13.69 16.19
N ARG A 157 -1.26 -12.43 16.28
CA ARG A 157 -1.36 -11.62 17.49
C ARG A 157 -1.85 -10.22 17.16
#